data_AF-A0A087E191-F1
#
_entry.id   AF-A0A087E191-F1
#
_cell.length_a   1.000
_cell.length_b   1.000
_cell.length_c   1.000
_cell.angle_alpha   90.00
_cell.angle_beta   90.00
_cell.angle_gamma   90.00
#
_symmetry.space_group_name_H-M   'P 1'
#
loop_
_entity.id
_entity.type
_entity.pdbx_description
1 polymer ?
#
loop_
_entity_poly.entity_id
_entity_poly.type
_entity_poly.pdbx_seq_one_letter_code
_entity_poly.pdbx_strand_id
1 'polypeptide(L)' 'MSLIGLPAEWPVLVDARILETPTLFIGSGIRPSKLVVNGALFAYLPGVRVIEGLGKPRG' A
#
# COMPACT_ATOMS: atom_id res chain seq x y z
N MET A 1 8.08 3.57 9.67
CA MET A 1 6.85 4.12 9.06
C MET A 1 6.03 2.97 8.50
N SER A 2 4.75 2.87 8.89
CA SER A 2 3.80 1.82 8.47
C SER A 2 2.68 2.46 7.66
N LEU A 3 2.05 1.70 6.77
CA LEU A 3 0.81 2.09 6.11
C LEU A 3 -0.43 1.84 6.98
N ILE A 4 -0.26 1.16 8.11
CA ILE A 4 -1.32 0.84 9.08
C ILE A 4 -1.29 1.85 10.22
N GLY A 5 -2.46 2.33 10.63
CA GLY A 5 -2.62 3.28 11.75
C GLY A 5 -2.36 4.74 11.38
N LEU A 6 -2.52 5.11 10.10
CA LEU A 6 -2.46 6.50 9.66
C LEU A 6 -3.70 7.29 10.13
N PRO A 7 -3.60 8.63 10.28
CA PRO A 7 -4.77 9.48 10.51
C PRO A 7 -5.86 9.25 9.46
N ALA A 8 -7.12 9.19 9.89
CA ALA A 8 -8.26 8.82 9.04
C ALA A 8 -8.51 9.82 7.89
N GLU A 9 -8.12 11.07 8.10
CA GLU A 9 -8.23 12.15 7.13
C GLU A 9 -7.18 12.09 6.02
N TRP A 10 -6.14 11.25 6.15
CA TRP A 10 -5.07 11.15 5.16
C TRP A 10 -5.42 10.14 4.07
N PRO A 11 -5.49 10.55 2.78
CA PRO A 11 -5.66 9.61 1.71
C PRO A 11 -4.38 8.79 1.50
N VAL A 12 -4.54 7.49 1.31
CA VAL A 12 -3.48 6.58 0.89
C VAL A 12 -3.66 6.30 -0.60
N LEU A 13 -2.77 6.82 -1.42
CA LEU A 13 -2.85 6.63 -2.87
C LEU A 13 -2.08 5.37 -3.27
N VAL A 14 -2.74 4.46 -3.98
CA VAL A 14 -2.19 3.17 -4.39
C VAL A 14 -2.36 3.02 -5.90
N ASP A 15 -1.30 2.60 -6.58
CA ASP A 15 -1.39 2.29 -8.00
C ASP A 15 -2.18 0.99 -8.22
N ALA A 16 -3.06 0.95 -9.23
CA ALA A 16 -3.90 -0.22 -9.51
C ALA A 16 -3.11 -1.55 -9.68
N ARG A 17 -1.87 -1.49 -10.18
CA ARG A 17 -1.00 -2.68 -10.34
C ARG A 17 -0.68 -3.36 -9.01
N ILE A 18 -0.82 -2.66 -7.88
CA ILE A 18 -0.61 -3.23 -6.54
C ILE A 18 -1.66 -4.29 -6.21
N LEU A 19 -2.91 -4.13 -6.65
CA LEU A 19 -3.98 -5.09 -6.35
C LEU A 19 -3.70 -6.48 -6.91
N GLU A 20 -3.06 -6.52 -8.07
CA GLU A 20 -2.68 -7.76 -8.77
C GLU A 20 -1.35 -8.35 -8.28
N THR A 21 -0.70 -7.73 -7.28
CA THR A 21 0.59 -8.21 -6.76
C THR A 21 0.38 -9.25 -5.66
N PRO A 22 0.70 -10.54 -5.88
CA PRO A 22 0.36 -11.60 -4.92
C PRO A 22 1.10 -11.51 -3.59
N THR A 23 2.33 -10.95 -3.62
CA THR A 23 3.21 -10.81 -2.45
C THR A 23 3.85 -9.43 -2.43
N LEU A 24 3.53 -8.65 -1.40
CA LEU A 24 4.10 -7.33 -1.14
C LEU A 24 4.81 -7.30 0.21
N PHE A 25 5.92 -6.56 0.27
CA PHE A 25 6.65 -6.28 1.50
C PHE A 25 6.51 -4.80 1.84
N ILE A 26 5.79 -4.48 2.92
CA ILE A 26 5.58 -3.10 3.36
C ILE A 26 6.22 -2.85 4.73
N GLY A 27 6.42 -1.57 5.05
CA GLY A 27 6.93 -1.17 6.36
C GLY A 27 5.95 -1.57 7.47
N SER A 28 6.45 -2.20 8.52
CA SER A 28 5.64 -2.56 9.71
C SER A 28 5.52 -1.43 10.74
N GLY A 29 6.27 -0.35 10.56
CA GLY A 29 6.47 0.67 11.60
C GLY A 29 7.62 0.36 12.56
N ILE A 30 8.11 -0.88 12.58
CA ILE A 30 9.19 -1.36 13.45
C ILE A 30 10.44 -1.58 12.60
N ARG A 31 11.57 -0.94 12.96
CA ARG A 31 12.81 -0.97 12.13
C ARG A 31 13.29 -2.39 11.75
N PRO A 32 13.34 -3.38 12.66
CA PRO A 32 13.82 -4.72 12.32
C PRO A 32 12.83 -5.60 11.53
N SER A 33 11.63 -5.13 11.17
CA SER A 33 10.62 -6.01 10.54
C SER A 33 9.87 -5.39 9.37
N LYS A 34 9.20 -6.25 8.61
CA LYS A 34 8.33 -5.93 7.47
C LYS A 34 7.05 -6.76 7.55
N LEU A 35 5.99 -6.28 6.92
CA LEU A 35 4.76 -7.05 6.74
C LEU A 35 4.76 -7.66 5.34
N VAL A 36 4.42 -8.94 5.27
CA VAL A 36 4.18 -9.65 4.01
C VAL A 36 2.68 -9.75 3.83
N VAL A 37 2.16 -9.18 2.75
CA VAL A 37 0.71 -9.10 2.49
C VAL A 37 0.40 -9.39 1.03
N ASN A 38 -0.85 -9.79 0.76
CA ASN A 38 -1.36 -9.84 -0.60
C ASN A 38 -1.88 -8.45 -1.03
N GLY A 39 -1.58 -8.04 -2.25
CA GLY A 39 -1.97 -6.75 -2.80
C GLY A 39 -3.47 -6.49 -2.86
N ALA A 40 -4.28 -7.53 -3.03
CA ALA A 40 -5.73 -7.41 -3.04
C ALA A 40 -6.30 -6.83 -1.73
N LEU A 41 -5.57 -6.91 -0.61
CA LEU A 41 -6.00 -6.32 0.66
C LEU A 41 -6.17 -4.80 0.58
N PHE A 42 -5.42 -4.11 -0.27
CA PHE A 42 -5.49 -2.66 -0.39
C PHE A 42 -6.84 -2.15 -0.90
N ALA A 43 -7.63 -2.99 -1.59
CA ALA A 43 -8.99 -2.64 -2.00
C ALA A 43 -9.96 -2.47 -0.82
N TYR A 44 -9.61 -3.01 0.35
CA TYR A 44 -10.48 -3.06 1.53
C TYR A 44 -9.98 -2.15 2.67
N LEU A 45 -8.81 -1.54 2.52
CA LEU A 45 -8.24 -0.71 3.58
C LEU A 45 -8.90 0.69 3.60
N PRO A 46 -9.26 1.21 4.79
CA PRO A 46 -9.83 2.54 4.92
C PRO A 46 -8.84 3.60 4.43
N GLY A 47 -9.36 4.63 3.76
CA GLY A 47 -8.56 5.75 3.25
C GLY A 47 -7.76 5.44 1.99
N VAL A 48 -7.74 4.19 1.51
CA VAL A 48 -7.08 3.85 0.25
C VAL A 48 -7.89 4.35 -0.95
N ARG A 49 -7.19 5.00 -1.88
CA ARG A 49 -7.69 5.36 -3.20
C ARG A 49 -6.81 4.70 -4.25
N VAL A 50 -7.42 3.84 -5.05
CA VAL A 50 -6.75 3.15 -6.15
C VAL A 50 -6.77 4.04 -7.38
N ILE A 51 -5.59 4.34 -7.91
CA ILE A 51 -5.38 5.26 -9.04
C ILE A 51 -4.63 4.53 -10.15
N GLU A 52 -5.19 4.55 -11.35
CA GLU A 52 -4.53 4.02 -12.55
C GLU A 52 -3.31 4.87 -12.93
N GLY A 53 -2.19 4.22 -13.23
CA GLY A 53 -0.98 4.90 -13.72
C GLY A 53 -0.34 5.88 -12.73
N LEU A 54 -0.56 5.71 -11.42
CA LEU A 54 0.03 6.56 -10.37
C LEU A 54 1.56 6.46 -10.36
N GLY A 55 2.09 5.24 -10.44
CA GLY A 55 3.52 4.98 -10.50
C GLY A 55 4.05 5.09 -11.91
N LYS A 56 5.14 5.83 -12.12
CA LYS A 56 5.86 5.84 -13.39
C LYS A 56 7.05 4.89 -13.33
N PRO A 57 7.33 4.11 -14.38
CA PRO A 57 8.57 3.36 -14.46
C PRO A 57 9.75 4.31 -14.23
N ARG A 58 10.75 3.86 -13.48
CA ARG A 58 12.05 4.53 -13.50
C ARG A 58 12.74 4.12 -14.80
N GLY A 59 13.12 5.11 -15.60
CA GLY A 59 14.11 4.93 -16.67
C GLY A 59 15.51 4.73 -16.11
#